data_AF-A0A4D5RCH7-F1
#
_entry.id   AF-A0A4D5RCH7-F1
#
_cell.length_a   1.000
_cell.length_b   1.000
_cell.length_c   1.000
_cell.angle_alpha   90.00
_cell.angle_beta   90.00
_cell.angle_gamma   90.00
#
_symmetry.space_group_name_H-M   'P 1'
#
loop_
_entity.id
_entity.type
_entity.pdbx_description
1 polymer ?
#
loop_
_entity_poly.entity_id
_entity_poly.type
_entity_poly.pdbx_seq_one_letter_code
_entity_poly.pdbx_strand_id
1 'polypeptide(L)'
;MVGASSCVFLLLVRVVFALFFRMNSCRLAQLSILVGFISAAGGSFLCSPHLLSGPSWLSALVAVYVCKARAASWCAGMSMCPPELRAVSGWLVPSPGRSGRVCRVLGSEWWHRVRFFGDCLRVACAGNARHPRDFRLCREWTGISVRTTEFLWHAVRLALPPRRGTPCGE
;
A
#
# COMPACT_ATOMS: atom_id res chain seq x y z
N MET A 1 -0.61 -7.38 -26.61
CA MET A 1 -1.89 -6.79 -26.13
C MET A 1 -1.60 -5.96 -24.88
N VAL A 2 -1.30 -4.67 -25.05
CA VAL A 2 -1.01 -3.71 -23.96
C VAL A 2 -2.07 -2.62 -24.09
N GLY A 3 -3.10 -2.63 -23.25
CA GLY A 3 -4.21 -1.68 -23.44
C GLY A 3 -5.27 -1.58 -22.32
N ALA A 4 -5.18 -2.37 -21.25
CA ALA A 4 -6.17 -2.31 -20.16
C ALA A 4 -5.69 -1.50 -18.94
N SER A 5 -4.37 -1.42 -18.68
CA SER A 5 -3.84 -0.81 -17.44
C SER A 5 -3.91 0.73 -17.43
N SER A 6 -3.85 1.37 -18.59
CA SER A 6 -3.94 2.84 -18.70
C SER A 6 -5.34 3.37 -18.37
N CYS A 7 -6.38 2.57 -18.57
CA CYS A 7 -7.76 2.95 -18.27
C CYS A 7 -8.02 3.05 -16.76
N VAL A 8 -7.41 2.19 -15.94
CA VAL A 8 -7.57 2.22 -14.47
C VAL A 8 -6.87 3.43 -13.87
N PHE A 9 -5.67 3.77 -14.37
CA PHE A 9 -4.95 4.98 -13.94
C PHE A 9 -5.72 6.25 -14.31
N LEU A 10 -6.30 6.30 -15.50
CA LEU A 10 -7.18 7.41 -15.92
C LEU A 10 -8.49 7.47 -15.12
N LEU A 11 -9.04 6.34 -14.69
CA LEU A 11 -10.23 6.31 -13.83
C LEU A 11 -9.92 6.79 -12.41
N LEU A 12 -8.75 6.42 -11.87
CA LEU A 12 -8.30 6.83 -10.55
C LEU A 12 -7.93 8.30 -10.53
N VAL A 13 -7.24 8.78 -11.58
CA VAL A 13 -7.02 10.21 -11.82
C VAL A 13 -8.36 10.94 -11.94
N ARG A 14 -9.34 10.41 -12.68
CA ARG A 14 -10.69 11.03 -12.83
C ARG A 14 -11.54 11.02 -11.58
N VAL A 15 -11.47 9.99 -10.73
CA VAL A 15 -12.18 9.93 -9.44
C VAL A 15 -11.54 10.88 -8.43
N VAL A 16 -10.20 10.98 -8.45
CA VAL A 16 -9.46 12.00 -7.69
C VAL A 16 -9.74 13.40 -8.25
N PHE A 17 -9.90 13.56 -9.56
CA PHE A 17 -10.29 14.81 -10.23
C PHE A 17 -11.76 15.20 -9.97
N ALA A 18 -12.66 14.23 -9.79
CA ALA A 18 -14.06 14.50 -9.47
C ALA A 18 -14.24 14.92 -8.00
N LEU A 19 -13.37 14.41 -7.10
CA LEU A 19 -13.23 14.93 -5.73
C LEU A 19 -12.55 16.31 -5.67
N PHE A 20 -11.97 16.79 -6.78
CA PHE A 20 -11.12 17.97 -6.94
C PHE A 20 -11.92 19.27 -7.20
N PHE A 21 -13.13 19.20 -7.76
CA PHE A 21 -13.75 20.35 -8.45
C PHE A 21 -14.52 21.35 -7.55
N ARG A 22 -14.34 21.35 -6.23
CA ARG A 22 -15.08 22.25 -5.33
C ARG A 22 -14.23 22.89 -4.23
N MET A 23 -12.99 23.34 -4.46
CA MET A 23 -12.13 23.80 -3.35
C MET A 23 -11.19 24.99 -3.66
N ASN A 24 -11.27 26.00 -2.77
CA ASN A 24 -10.52 27.26 -2.66
C ASN A 24 -8.97 27.13 -2.64
N SER A 25 -8.26 28.21 -3.01
CA SER A 25 -6.80 28.26 -3.31
C SER A 25 -5.86 27.69 -2.24
N CYS A 26 -6.11 27.88 -0.94
CA CYS A 26 -5.27 27.29 0.13
C CYS A 26 -5.33 25.75 0.18
N ARG A 27 -6.38 25.14 -0.40
CA ARG A 27 -6.55 23.68 -0.43
C ARG A 27 -5.72 23.04 -1.55
N LEU A 28 -5.32 23.79 -2.59
CA LEU A 28 -4.49 23.28 -3.70
C LEU A 28 -3.06 22.94 -3.24
N ALA A 29 -2.45 23.75 -2.37
CA ALA A 29 -1.11 23.49 -1.83
C ALA A 29 -1.07 22.19 -1.01
N GLN A 30 -2.05 21.99 -0.11
CA GLN A 30 -2.20 20.74 0.66
C GLN A 30 -2.43 19.53 -0.26
N LEU A 31 -3.10 19.73 -1.39
CA LEU A 31 -3.39 18.68 -2.36
C LEU A 31 -2.17 18.31 -3.21
N SER A 32 -1.30 19.27 -3.54
CA SER A 32 -0.04 18.99 -4.26
C SER A 32 0.90 18.10 -3.43
N ILE A 33 0.96 18.33 -2.11
CA ILE A 33 1.73 17.51 -1.18
C ILE A 33 1.10 16.12 -1.04
N LEU A 34 -0.24 16.03 -0.98
CA LEU A 34 -0.95 14.76 -0.92
C LEU A 34 -0.81 13.94 -2.21
N VAL A 35 -0.91 14.59 -3.37
CA VAL A 35 -0.72 13.97 -4.69
C VAL A 35 0.74 13.57 -4.88
N GLY A 36 1.68 14.42 -4.45
CA GLY A 36 3.11 14.09 -4.41
C GLY A 36 3.38 12.89 -3.51
N PHE A 37 2.76 12.83 -2.33
CA PHE A 37 2.87 11.69 -1.41
C PHE A 37 2.21 10.43 -1.98
N ILE A 38 1.04 10.52 -2.59
CA ILE A 38 0.38 9.37 -3.23
C ILE A 38 1.19 8.89 -4.44
N SER A 39 1.80 9.81 -5.19
CA SER A 39 2.68 9.49 -6.32
C SER A 39 4.04 8.94 -5.87
N ALA A 40 4.57 9.39 -4.73
CA ALA A 40 5.80 8.87 -4.12
C ALA A 40 5.57 7.54 -3.39
N ALA A 41 4.44 7.38 -2.70
CA ALA A 41 3.93 6.10 -2.21
C ALA A 41 3.59 5.18 -3.38
N GLY A 42 3.30 5.76 -4.55
CA GLY A 42 3.29 5.20 -5.88
C GLY A 42 4.55 4.38 -6.20
N GLY A 43 5.71 4.82 -5.69
CA GLY A 43 7.00 4.38 -6.19
C GLY A 43 7.12 4.73 -7.68
N SER A 44 8.30 5.15 -8.12
CA SER A 44 8.61 5.13 -9.55
C SER A 44 8.25 3.74 -10.06
N PHE A 45 7.38 3.65 -11.08
CA PHE A 45 7.05 2.37 -11.72
C PHE A 45 8.37 1.64 -11.95
N LEU A 46 8.58 0.52 -11.25
CA LEU A 46 9.81 -0.26 -11.37
C LEU A 46 9.77 -0.98 -12.71
N CYS A 47 9.92 -0.22 -13.79
CA CYS A 47 10.02 -0.70 -15.16
C CYS A 47 11.41 -1.27 -15.44
N SER A 48 12.16 -1.68 -14.40
CA SER A 48 13.38 -2.45 -14.60
C SER A 48 13.01 -3.93 -14.60
N PRO A 49 13.11 -4.63 -15.74
CA PRO A 49 12.78 -6.05 -15.83
C PRO A 49 13.62 -6.91 -14.86
N HIS A 50 14.79 -6.43 -14.44
CA HIS A 50 15.63 -7.11 -13.45
C HIS A 50 15.10 -7.04 -12.02
N LEU A 51 14.34 -6.01 -11.64
CA LEU A 51 13.81 -5.88 -10.27
C LEU A 51 12.55 -6.74 -10.05
N LEU A 52 11.93 -7.24 -11.12
CA LEU A 52 10.86 -8.24 -11.06
C LEU A 52 11.40 -9.69 -11.14
N SER A 53 12.72 -9.86 -11.19
CA SER A 53 13.35 -11.11 -11.62
C SER A 53 13.45 -12.20 -10.53
N GLY A 54 12.94 -11.97 -9.32
CA GLY A 54 13.10 -12.89 -8.20
C GLY A 54 11.82 -13.11 -7.40
N PRO A 55 11.36 -14.37 -7.22
CA PRO A 55 10.19 -14.66 -6.39
C PRO A 55 10.40 -14.30 -4.91
N SER A 56 11.65 -14.29 -4.44
CA SER A 56 12.03 -13.85 -3.09
C SER A 56 11.71 -12.38 -2.84
N TRP A 57 12.12 -11.50 -3.75
CA TRP A 57 11.87 -10.07 -3.65
C TRP A 57 10.37 -9.75 -3.75
N LEU A 58 9.67 -10.38 -4.70
CA LEU A 58 8.22 -10.22 -4.84
C LEU A 58 7.47 -10.69 -3.59
N SER A 59 7.88 -11.81 -3.00
CA SER A 59 7.34 -12.33 -1.73
C SER A 59 7.55 -11.33 -0.58
N ALA A 60 8.75 -10.75 -0.47
CA ALA A 60 9.05 -9.72 0.52
C ALA A 60 8.23 -8.44 0.32
N LEU A 61 8.07 -7.97 -0.93
CA LEU A 61 7.24 -6.81 -1.26
C LEU A 61 5.77 -7.04 -0.88
N VAL A 62 5.22 -8.21 -1.21
CA VAL A 62 3.86 -8.59 -0.77
C VAL A 62 3.73 -8.45 0.74
N ALA A 63 4.68 -9.00 1.50
CA ALA A 63 4.64 -8.93 2.96
C ALA A 63 4.68 -7.49 3.49
N VAL A 64 5.61 -6.67 3.00
CA VAL A 64 5.72 -5.25 3.39
C VAL A 64 4.45 -4.48 3.08
N TYR A 65 3.88 -4.65 1.89
CA TYR A 65 2.66 -3.91 1.50
C TYR A 65 1.42 -4.40 2.22
N VAL A 66 1.33 -5.69 2.60
CA VAL A 66 0.26 -6.16 3.51
C VAL A 66 0.40 -5.49 4.88
N CYS A 67 1.60 -5.42 5.46
CA CYS A 67 1.81 -4.74 6.73
C CYS A 67 1.42 -3.26 6.67
N LYS A 68 1.81 -2.55 5.59
CA LYS A 68 1.38 -1.17 5.35
C LYS A 68 -0.15 -1.06 5.26
N ALA A 69 -0.80 -1.91 4.46
CA ALA A 69 -2.25 -1.95 4.32
C ALA A 69 -2.97 -2.16 5.67
N ARG A 70 -2.49 -3.10 6.49
CA ARG A 70 -3.02 -3.35 7.84
C ARG A 70 -2.82 -2.14 8.76
N ALA A 71 -1.65 -1.49 8.72
CA ALA A 71 -1.37 -0.28 9.50
C ALA A 71 -2.26 0.90 9.08
N ALA A 72 -2.48 1.12 7.78
CA ALA A 72 -3.45 2.12 7.29
C ALA A 72 -4.86 1.86 7.83
N SER A 73 -5.33 0.62 7.75
CA SER A 73 -6.66 0.25 8.24
C SER A 73 -6.78 0.48 9.74
N TRP A 74 -5.74 0.17 10.51
CA TRP A 74 -5.68 0.44 11.95
C TRP A 74 -5.79 1.95 12.23
N CYS A 75 -4.95 2.77 11.58
CA CYS A 75 -4.98 4.23 11.70
C CYS A 75 -6.30 4.84 11.24
N ALA A 76 -6.92 4.29 10.19
CA ALA A 76 -8.23 4.70 9.70
C ALA A 76 -9.34 4.47 10.74
N GLY A 77 -9.30 3.34 11.46
CA GLY A 77 -10.25 3.02 12.53
C GLY A 77 -10.14 3.97 13.73
N MET A 78 -8.94 4.49 14.00
CA MET A 78 -8.71 5.45 15.09
C MET A 78 -8.79 6.92 14.64
N SER A 79 -9.04 7.18 13.36
CA SER A 79 -8.96 8.53 12.77
C SER A 79 -7.64 9.25 13.08
N MET A 80 -6.55 8.49 13.19
CA MET A 80 -5.21 9.01 13.46
C MET A 80 -4.45 9.23 12.15
N CYS A 81 -3.62 10.28 12.11
CA CYS A 81 -2.72 10.53 11.01
C CYS A 81 -1.49 9.60 11.13
N PRO A 82 -1.14 8.82 10.10
CA PRO A 82 0.07 8.00 10.11
C PRO A 82 1.31 8.89 10.32
N PRO A 83 2.33 8.42 11.04
CA PRO A 83 3.52 9.21 11.33
C PRO A 83 4.23 9.68 10.05
N GLU A 84 4.22 8.86 9.00
CA GLU A 84 4.77 9.17 7.67
C GLU A 84 4.04 10.35 7.02
N LEU A 85 2.71 10.35 7.10
CA LEU A 85 1.88 11.45 6.59
C LEU A 85 2.07 12.72 7.40
N ARG A 86 2.22 12.59 8.73
CA ARG A 86 2.51 13.72 9.60
C ARG A 86 3.86 14.37 9.25
N ALA A 87 4.88 13.55 8.99
CA ALA A 87 6.20 14.03 8.57
C ALA A 87 6.12 14.82 7.25
N VAL A 88 5.32 14.35 6.30
CA VAL A 88 5.16 14.98 4.97
C VAL A 88 4.23 16.20 5.01
N SER A 89 3.20 16.19 5.86
CA SER A 89 2.29 17.33 6.02
C SER A 89 2.91 18.50 6.81
N GLY A 90 4.07 18.29 7.43
CA GLY A 90 4.71 19.26 8.30
C GLY A 90 3.76 19.77 9.38
N TRP A 91 3.62 21.09 9.47
CA TRP A 91 2.75 21.78 10.44
C TRP A 91 1.25 21.67 10.13
N LEU A 92 0.88 21.28 8.91
CA LEU A 92 -0.52 21.21 8.47
C LEU A 92 -1.10 19.83 8.76
N VAL A 93 -1.33 19.52 10.04
CA VAL A 93 -1.93 18.24 10.43
C VAL A 93 -3.39 18.19 9.94
N PRO A 94 -3.76 17.17 9.13
CA PRO A 94 -5.12 17.02 8.66
C PRO A 94 -6.09 16.74 9.83
N SER A 95 -7.31 17.28 9.74
CA SER A 95 -8.34 17.00 10.73
C SER A 95 -8.62 15.48 10.84
N PRO A 96 -9.08 14.97 12.00
CA PRO A 96 -9.24 13.52 12.20
C PRO A 96 -10.07 12.82 11.12
N GLY A 97 -11.17 13.44 10.68
CA GLY A 97 -12.00 12.92 9.58
C GLY A 97 -11.34 12.96 8.20
N ARG A 98 -10.38 13.88 7.97
CA ARG A 98 -9.55 13.86 6.75
C ARG A 98 -8.46 12.79 6.84
N SER A 99 -7.80 12.68 7.98
CA SER A 99 -6.81 11.63 8.26
C SER A 99 -7.39 10.24 8.04
N GLY A 100 -8.57 9.96 8.59
CA GLY A 100 -9.25 8.68 8.38
C GLY A 100 -9.56 8.37 6.92
N ARG A 101 -9.99 9.37 6.13
CA ARG A 101 -10.23 9.19 4.68
C ARG A 101 -8.93 8.93 3.92
N VAL A 102 -7.87 9.68 4.20
CA VAL A 102 -6.56 9.47 3.56
C VAL A 102 -6.01 8.08 3.90
N CYS A 103 -6.11 7.64 5.15
CA CYS A 103 -5.71 6.28 5.55
C CYS A 103 -6.47 5.20 4.79
N ARG A 104 -7.78 5.37 4.53
CA ARG A 104 -8.56 4.43 3.71
C ARG A 104 -8.07 4.39 2.26
N VAL A 105 -7.79 5.55 1.67
CA VAL A 105 -7.24 5.65 0.31
C VAL A 105 -5.88 4.96 0.23
N LEU A 106 -4.97 5.25 1.16
CA LEU A 106 -3.67 4.59 1.23
C LEU A 106 -3.81 3.07 1.44
N GLY A 107 -4.73 2.66 2.32
CA GLY A 107 -5.05 1.27 2.53
C GLY A 107 -5.49 0.57 1.25
N SER A 108 -6.40 1.19 0.47
CA SER A 108 -6.81 0.64 -0.82
C SER A 108 -5.68 0.58 -1.84
N GLU A 109 -4.82 1.60 -1.91
CA GLU A 109 -3.67 1.61 -2.80
C GLU A 109 -2.64 0.53 -2.43
N TRP A 110 -2.38 0.32 -1.14
CA TRP A 110 -1.48 -0.73 -0.68
C TRP A 110 -2.05 -2.12 -0.94
N TRP A 111 -3.36 -2.34 -0.75
CA TRP A 111 -4.00 -3.59 -1.16
C TRP A 111 -3.94 -3.83 -2.67
N HIS A 112 -4.07 -2.77 -3.48
CA HIS A 112 -3.90 -2.87 -4.91
C HIS A 112 -2.48 -3.33 -5.28
N ARG A 113 -1.45 -2.76 -4.64
CA ARG A 113 -0.05 -3.23 -4.79
C ARG A 113 0.16 -4.67 -4.36
N VAL A 114 -0.46 -5.10 -3.27
CA VAL A 114 -0.39 -6.50 -2.81
C VAL A 114 -0.89 -7.44 -3.91
N ARG A 115 -2.03 -7.11 -4.54
CA ARG A 115 -2.55 -7.90 -5.67
C ARG A 115 -1.59 -7.89 -6.85
N PHE A 116 -1.10 -6.70 -7.23
CA PHE A 116 -0.14 -6.55 -8.32
C PHE A 116 1.12 -7.40 -8.12
N PHE A 117 1.78 -7.30 -6.97
CA PHE A 117 2.98 -8.09 -6.67
C PHE A 117 2.67 -9.59 -6.52
N GLY A 118 1.48 -9.93 -6.01
CA GLY A 118 0.99 -11.31 -5.98
C GLY A 118 0.82 -11.90 -7.38
N ASP A 119 0.28 -11.12 -8.32
CA ASP A 119 0.16 -11.52 -9.72
C ASP A 119 1.53 -11.61 -10.40
N CYS A 120 2.43 -10.66 -10.15
CA CYS A 120 3.82 -10.74 -10.61
C CYS A 120 4.53 -12.00 -10.07
N LEU A 121 4.31 -12.37 -8.80
CA LEU A 121 4.89 -13.57 -8.20
C LEU A 121 4.38 -14.82 -8.92
N ARG A 122 3.07 -14.90 -9.20
CA ARG A 122 2.49 -16.00 -9.97
C ARG A 122 3.09 -16.08 -11.36
N VAL A 123 3.25 -14.95 -12.06
CA VAL A 123 3.88 -14.91 -13.39
C VAL A 123 5.36 -15.31 -13.33
N ALA A 124 6.10 -14.85 -12.34
CA ALA A 124 7.51 -15.20 -12.15
C ALA A 124 7.70 -16.69 -11.88
N CYS A 125 6.79 -17.31 -11.12
CA CYS A 125 6.77 -18.76 -10.95
C CYS A 125 6.25 -19.50 -12.19
N ALA A 126 5.32 -18.89 -12.94
CA ALA A 126 4.71 -19.49 -14.13
C ALA A 126 5.58 -19.42 -15.38
N GLY A 127 6.54 -18.48 -15.46
CA GLY A 127 7.52 -18.41 -16.55
C GLY A 127 8.31 -19.70 -16.74
N ASN A 128 8.37 -20.55 -15.71
CA ASN A 128 8.99 -21.86 -15.72
C ASN A 128 8.01 -23.04 -15.91
N ALA A 129 6.68 -22.80 -15.92
CA ALA A 129 5.56 -23.75 -15.70
C ALA A 129 5.36 -24.91 -16.70
N ARG A 130 6.42 -25.38 -17.35
CA ARG A 130 6.39 -26.66 -18.07
C ARG A 130 6.43 -27.85 -17.10
N HIS A 131 6.66 -27.63 -15.79
CA HIS A 131 6.78 -28.72 -14.82
C HIS A 131 5.89 -28.58 -13.56
N PRO A 132 5.42 -29.71 -12.98
CA PRO A 132 4.71 -29.73 -11.69
C PRO A 132 5.48 -29.09 -10.52
N ARG A 133 6.81 -28.96 -10.67
CA ARG A 133 7.70 -28.33 -9.68
C ARG A 133 7.42 -26.82 -9.55
N ASP A 134 6.96 -26.15 -10.61
CA ASP A 134 6.77 -24.69 -10.61
C ASP A 134 5.54 -24.27 -9.80
N PHE A 135 4.48 -25.08 -9.82
CA PHE A 135 3.32 -24.92 -8.95
C PHE A 135 3.69 -25.07 -7.47
N ARG A 136 4.57 -26.02 -7.14
CA ARG A 136 5.08 -26.20 -5.76
C ARG A 136 5.87 -24.98 -5.31
N LEU A 137 6.78 -24.48 -6.17
CA LEU A 137 7.56 -23.27 -5.89
C LEU A 137 6.67 -22.04 -5.68
N CYS A 138 5.65 -21.84 -6.51
CA CYS A 138 4.70 -20.73 -6.33
C CYS A 138 3.97 -20.81 -4.99
N ARG A 139 3.52 -22.01 -4.60
CA ARG A 139 2.86 -22.25 -3.32
C ARG A 139 3.81 -22.02 -2.15
N GLU A 140 5.07 -22.44 -2.28
CA GLU A 140 6.11 -22.22 -1.28
C GLU A 140 6.37 -20.72 -1.06
N TRP A 141 6.62 -19.96 -2.13
CA TRP A 141 6.86 -18.52 -2.04
C TRP A 141 5.66 -17.72 -1.51
N THR A 142 4.44 -18.18 -1.81
CA THR A 142 3.20 -17.63 -1.21
C THR A 142 3.13 -17.97 0.28
N GLY A 143 3.49 -19.19 0.67
CA GLY A 143 3.58 -19.58 2.08
C GLY A 143 4.67 -18.81 2.84
N ILE A 144 5.79 -18.47 2.17
CA ILE A 144 6.84 -17.61 2.72
C ILE A 144 6.30 -16.19 2.91
N SER A 145 5.61 -15.61 1.91
CA SER A 145 5.10 -14.23 2.02
C SER A 145 4.13 -14.08 3.19
N VAL A 146 3.27 -15.08 3.43
CA VAL A 146 2.36 -15.10 4.59
C VAL A 146 3.13 -15.15 5.91
N ARG A 147 4.11 -16.06 6.05
CA ARG A 147 4.92 -16.18 7.27
C ARG A 147 5.73 -14.91 7.54
N THR A 148 6.35 -14.35 6.51
CA THR A 148 7.07 -13.08 6.59
C THR A 148 6.13 -11.92 6.94
N THR A 149 4.92 -11.90 6.39
CA THR A 149 3.89 -10.90 6.74
C THR A 149 3.56 -10.95 8.22
N GLU A 150 3.28 -12.13 8.77
CA GLU A 150 2.93 -12.25 10.20
C GLU A 150 4.11 -11.86 11.10
N PHE A 151 5.33 -12.30 10.76
CA PHE A 151 6.53 -11.88 11.46
C PHE A 151 6.72 -10.35 11.47
N LEU A 152 6.66 -9.71 10.30
CA LEU A 152 6.79 -8.26 10.18
C LEU A 152 5.62 -7.53 10.85
N TRP A 153 4.41 -8.08 10.76
CA TRP A 153 3.24 -7.50 11.38
C TRP A 153 3.34 -7.48 12.90
N HIS A 154 3.90 -8.50 13.54
CA HIS A 154 4.18 -8.47 14.97
C HIS A 154 5.08 -7.29 15.35
N ALA A 155 6.15 -7.03 14.60
CA ALA A 155 7.02 -5.88 14.84
C ALA A 155 6.31 -4.54 14.60
N VAL A 156 5.59 -4.40 13.48
CA VAL A 156 4.87 -3.17 13.13
C VAL A 156 3.76 -2.87 14.14
N ARG A 157 3.02 -3.90 14.58
CA ARG A 157 1.90 -3.76 15.52
C ARG A 157 2.34 -3.19 16.86
N LEU A 158 3.53 -3.56 17.34
CA LEU A 158 4.09 -3.02 18.59
C LEU A 158 4.40 -1.52 18.50
N ALA A 159 4.70 -1.02 17.30
CA ALA A 159 4.94 0.40 17.06
C ALA A 159 3.65 1.21 16.85
N LEU A 160 2.48 0.57 16.71
CA LEU A 160 1.21 1.26 16.55
C LEU A 160 0.67 1.75 17.88
N PRO A 161 0.03 2.93 17.94
CA PRO A 161 -0.53 3.44 19.17
C PRO A 161 -1.66 2.51 19.67
N PRO A 162 -1.77 2.31 21.00
CA PRO A 162 -2.81 1.48 21.58
C PRO A 162 -4.20 2.05 21.26
N ARG A 163 -5.15 1.15 21.03
CA ARG A 163 -6.53 1.55 20.76
C ARG A 163 -7.10 2.19 22.02
N ARG A 164 -7.64 3.41 21.91
CA ARG A 164 -8.27 4.10 23.06
C ARG A 164 -9.32 3.17 23.68
N GLY A 165 -9.10 2.75 24.93
CA GLY A 165 -10.02 1.89 25.69
C GLY A 165 -9.46 0.56 26.18
N THR A 166 -8.22 0.18 25.88
CA THR A 166 -7.55 -0.88 26.67
C THR A 166 -7.12 -0.29 28.01
N PRO A 167 -7.66 -0.78 29.16
CA PRO A 167 -7.12 -0.39 30.45
C PRO A 167 -5.63 -0.76 30.46
N CYS A 168 -4.79 0.20 30.84
CA CYS A 168 -3.42 -0.13 31.23
C CYS A 168 -3.56 -1.11 32.39
N GLY A 169 -3.12 -2.36 32.18
CA GLY A 169 -2.93 -3.28 33.30
C GLY A 169 -1.91 -2.65 34.23
N GLU A 170 -2.38 -2.27 35.41
CA GLU A 170 -1.54 -2.10 36.60
C GLU A 170 -1.01 -3.45 37.06
#